data_AF-A0A2W4NCL2-F1
#
_entry.id   AF-A0A2W4NCL2-F1
#
_cell.length_a   1.000
_cell.length_b   1.000
_cell.length_c   1.000
_cell.angle_alpha   90.00
_cell.angle_beta   90.00
_cell.angle_gamma   90.00
#
_symmetry.space_group_name_H-M   'P 1'
#
loop_
_entity.id
_entity.type
_entity.pdbx_description
1 polymer ?
#
loop_
_entity_poly.entity_id
_entity_poly.type
_entity_poly.pdbx_seq_one_letter_code
_entity_poly.pdbx_strand_id
1 'polypeptide(L)'
;MERTVVLVLGVDRSGVLADTNMVAALDPDTNRIRIVAIPRDTLVEIPGHGWDKLTHAYSFGREKLSMATVSRLLDIPIDHYVVVNFEGFERVVDAVGGIEIEVTKPMHYDDPYDNLHIHFEPGVYHMNGEKALAYARYRSDSDIHRLKRQQEVIRKVAEKAIQPSVIWKLPSLVSALYATVKTDLTLKQCLDLIPAARQVLAQGDLEMTVLQAGWDAYLGRSGETPNGLYYLVPDLVAYRTEAYRTLYGTEPPADYLARARAAQSALEAAVARMQAADAEWWERNRPREQEPGDPGNGGAGEKPGKEEVAPPGGQDEPEEAGGDPDPGAGGEATEPREPSGGAGGGDPWTAVLVDASGRDLLARYRADLKAIGVQVVGEGRTEATLSRSLLIDHSGDPRLGQLLRKRFPWAEYQAVPGVDGPAVEIYLGTDAP
;
A
#
# COMPACT_ATOMS: atom_id res chain seq x y z
N MET A 1 0.22 -20.07 32.50
CA MET A 1 0.09 -19.96 31.03
C MET A 1 1.48 -19.59 30.54
N GLU A 2 1.98 -20.15 29.44
CA GLU A 2 3.27 -19.71 28.89
C GLU A 2 3.07 -18.39 28.15
N ARG A 3 4.14 -17.59 28.02
CA ARG A 3 4.11 -16.35 27.23
C ARG A 3 3.64 -16.68 25.81
N THR A 4 2.69 -15.91 25.30
CA THR A 4 2.16 -16.07 23.93
C THR A 4 2.52 -14.86 23.10
N VAL A 5 3.12 -15.08 21.93
CA VAL A 5 3.54 -14.07 20.97
C VAL A 5 2.67 -14.15 19.71
N VAL A 6 1.96 -13.07 19.41
CA VAL A 6 0.97 -13.01 18.33
C VAL A 6 1.35 -11.92 17.33
N LEU A 7 1.41 -12.27 16.05
CA LEU A 7 1.52 -11.29 14.97
C LEU A 7 0.12 -10.73 14.63
N VAL A 8 -0.03 -9.42 14.71
CA VAL A 8 -1.23 -8.68 14.31
C VAL A 8 -0.96 -7.97 12.99
N LEU A 9 -1.76 -8.30 11.98
CA LEU A 9 -1.68 -7.74 10.62
C LEU A 9 -2.95 -6.94 10.33
N GLY A 10 -2.78 -5.67 9.94
CA GLY A 10 -3.86 -4.86 9.38
C GLY A 10 -3.75 -4.83 7.86
N VAL A 11 -4.75 -5.37 7.18
CA VAL A 11 -4.79 -5.44 5.71
C VAL A 11 -5.76 -4.40 5.15
N ASP A 12 -5.39 -3.83 4.00
CA ASP A 12 -6.20 -2.84 3.32
C ASP A 12 -7.47 -3.43 2.67
N ARG A 13 -8.28 -2.59 2.02
CA ARG A 13 -9.50 -3.00 1.32
C ARG A 13 -9.25 -4.00 0.19
N SER A 14 -8.09 -3.94 -0.46
CA SER A 14 -7.70 -4.90 -1.51
C SER A 14 -7.34 -6.27 -0.93
N GLY A 15 -6.97 -6.30 0.36
CA GLY A 15 -6.47 -7.49 1.02
C GLY A 15 -5.15 -7.97 0.43
N VAL A 16 -4.41 -7.13 -0.30
CA VAL A 16 -3.15 -7.50 -0.96
C VAL A 16 -1.94 -7.14 -0.10
N LEU A 17 -1.98 -5.99 0.58
CA LEU A 17 -0.88 -5.48 1.39
C LEU A 17 -1.25 -5.43 2.88
N ALA A 18 -0.25 -5.67 3.74
CA ALA A 18 -0.35 -5.45 5.17
C ALA A 18 0.29 -4.10 5.52
N ASP A 19 -0.54 -3.11 5.80
CA ASP A 19 -0.13 -1.73 6.13
C ASP A 19 0.18 -1.54 7.61
N THR A 20 -0.30 -2.47 8.45
CA THR A 20 -0.02 -2.53 9.89
C THR A 20 0.61 -3.88 10.21
N ASN A 21 1.79 -3.85 10.84
CA ASN A 21 2.51 -5.04 11.28
C ASN A 21 2.91 -4.84 12.74
N MET A 22 2.33 -5.62 13.66
CA MET A 22 2.58 -5.50 15.10
C MET A 22 2.79 -6.88 15.72
N VAL A 23 3.73 -7.01 16.63
CA VAL A 23 3.95 -8.21 17.43
C VAL A 23 3.52 -7.92 18.86
N ALA A 24 2.56 -8.68 19.36
CA ALA A 24 2.05 -8.56 20.72
C ALA A 24 2.51 -9.76 21.55
N ALA A 25 3.17 -9.51 22.68
CA ALA A 25 3.51 -10.52 23.67
C ALA A 25 2.61 -10.36 24.90
N LEU A 26 1.87 -11.41 25.23
CA LEU A 26 1.16 -11.54 26.50
C LEU A 26 2.04 -12.30 27.48
N ASP A 27 2.45 -11.63 28.55
CA ASP A 27 3.23 -12.20 29.62
C ASP A 27 2.37 -12.39 30.89
N PRO A 28 1.91 -13.62 31.16
CA PRO A 28 1.06 -13.90 32.31
C PRO A 28 1.83 -13.86 33.64
N ASP A 29 3.16 -13.98 33.63
CA ASP A 29 3.97 -13.93 34.86
C ASP A 29 4.15 -12.48 35.33
N THR A 30 4.37 -11.56 34.38
CA THR A 30 4.52 -10.13 34.69
C THR A 30 3.23 -9.31 34.59
N ASN A 31 2.11 -9.93 34.16
CA ASN A 31 0.84 -9.26 33.87
C ASN A 31 0.99 -8.08 32.91
N ARG A 32 1.82 -8.22 31.87
CA ARG A 32 2.03 -7.16 30.87
C ARG A 32 1.65 -7.61 29.47
N ILE A 33 1.11 -6.68 28.70
CA ILE A 33 0.93 -6.81 27.25
C ILE A 33 1.89 -5.79 26.65
N ARG A 34 2.83 -6.29 25.87
CA ARG A 34 3.83 -5.46 25.23
C ARG A 34 3.73 -5.65 23.72
N ILE A 35 3.64 -4.54 23.01
CA ILE A 35 3.40 -4.52 21.57
C ILE A 35 4.56 -3.78 20.90
N VAL A 36 5.07 -4.39 19.85
CA VAL A 36 6.10 -3.81 19.01
C VAL A 36 5.55 -3.65 17.61
N ALA A 37 5.51 -2.41 17.12
CA ALA A 37 5.07 -2.09 15.77
C ALA A 37 6.28 -2.00 14.84
N ILE A 38 6.12 -2.59 13.65
CA ILE A 38 7.15 -2.72 12.62
C ILE A 38 6.68 -1.91 11.40
N PRO A 39 7.43 -0.89 10.97
CA PRO A 39 7.09 -0.12 9.77
C PRO A 39 6.96 -1.03 8.53
N ARG A 40 5.97 -0.75 7.69
CA ARG A 40 5.64 -1.59 6.53
C ARG A 40 6.74 -1.60 5.46
N ASP A 41 7.52 -0.52 5.39
CA ASP A 41 8.61 -0.28 4.44
C ASP A 41 9.97 -0.77 4.96
N THR A 42 10.01 -1.50 6.10
CA THR A 42 11.24 -2.12 6.60
C THR A 42 11.78 -3.12 5.58
N LEU A 43 13.07 -3.01 5.25
CA LEU A 43 13.78 -3.96 4.40
C LEU A 43 14.01 -5.26 5.17
N VAL A 44 13.45 -6.35 4.65
CA VAL A 44 13.47 -7.67 5.29
C VAL A 44 13.81 -8.76 4.29
N GLU A 45 14.39 -9.85 4.77
CA GLU A 45 14.55 -11.06 3.97
C GLU A 45 13.24 -11.87 4.02
N ILE A 46 12.52 -11.90 2.91
CA ILE A 46 11.30 -12.68 2.74
C ILE A 46 11.67 -14.09 2.27
N PRO A 47 11.36 -15.15 3.05
CA PRO A 47 11.67 -16.52 2.67
C PRO A 47 11.15 -16.88 1.26
N GLY A 48 12.06 -17.27 0.36
CA GLY A 48 11.73 -17.63 -1.02
C GLY A 48 11.58 -16.45 -2.00
N HIS A 49 11.65 -15.20 -1.53
CA HIS A 49 11.45 -14.00 -2.35
C HIS A 49 12.62 -12.99 -2.28
N GLY A 50 13.60 -13.21 -1.40
CA GLY A 50 14.76 -12.33 -1.28
C GLY A 50 14.49 -11.10 -0.40
N TRP A 51 15.25 -10.02 -0.61
CA TRP A 51 15.14 -8.81 0.20
C TRP A 51 14.14 -7.83 -0.40
N ASP A 52 13.10 -7.47 0.36
CA ASP A 52 12.04 -6.56 -0.07
C ASP A 52 11.35 -5.93 1.16
N LYS A 53 10.33 -5.10 0.93
CA LYS A 53 9.52 -4.46 1.97
C LYS A 53 8.70 -5.49 2.73
N LEU A 54 8.62 -5.32 4.04
CA LEU A 54 7.79 -6.19 4.89
C LEU A 54 6.35 -6.34 4.39
N THR A 55 5.74 -5.25 3.92
CA THR A 55 4.35 -5.28 3.43
C THR A 55 4.13 -6.26 2.27
N HIS A 56 5.13 -6.50 1.43
CA HIS A 56 5.04 -7.43 0.30
C HIS A 56 4.99 -8.90 0.74
N ALA A 57 5.46 -9.24 1.94
CA ALA A 57 5.38 -10.61 2.45
C ALA A 57 3.91 -11.10 2.50
N TYR A 58 2.97 -10.20 2.78
CA TYR A 58 1.54 -10.53 2.77
C TYR A 58 1.01 -10.73 1.35
N SER A 59 1.48 -9.96 0.37
CA SER A 59 1.09 -10.15 -1.04
C SER A 59 1.59 -11.47 -1.59
N PHE A 60 2.81 -11.87 -1.23
CA PHE A 60 3.45 -13.09 -1.73
C PHE A 60 2.88 -14.37 -1.09
N GLY A 61 2.65 -14.37 0.22
CA GLY A 61 2.29 -15.60 0.93
C GLY A 61 1.35 -15.41 2.11
N ARG A 62 0.65 -14.27 2.15
CA ARG A 62 -0.37 -13.93 3.15
C ARG A 62 0.18 -14.04 4.58
N GLU A 63 -0.69 -14.33 5.54
CA GLU A 63 -0.35 -14.39 6.96
C GLU A 63 0.82 -15.32 7.30
N LYS A 64 0.96 -16.46 6.62
CA LYS A 64 1.99 -17.46 6.93
C LYS A 64 3.38 -16.96 6.56
N LEU A 65 3.51 -16.34 5.38
CA LEU A 65 4.78 -15.79 4.96
C LEU A 65 5.12 -14.52 5.75
N SER A 66 4.14 -13.65 6.03
CA SER A 66 4.34 -12.51 6.94
C SER A 66 4.83 -12.96 8.32
N MET A 67 4.23 -13.99 8.89
CA MET A 67 4.65 -14.55 10.18
C MET A 67 6.07 -15.10 10.15
N ALA A 68 6.43 -15.86 9.11
CA ALA A 68 7.79 -16.37 8.93
C ALA A 68 8.81 -15.23 8.74
N THR A 69 8.46 -14.22 7.96
CA THR A 69 9.30 -13.03 7.71
C THR A 69 9.54 -12.23 8.99
N VAL A 70 8.48 -11.94 9.77
CA VAL A 70 8.63 -11.20 11.02
C VAL A 70 9.40 -12.02 12.06
N SER A 71 9.13 -13.33 12.16
CA SER A 71 9.88 -14.22 13.04
C SER A 71 11.37 -14.23 12.69
N ARG A 72 11.72 -14.27 11.41
CA ARG A 72 13.11 -14.18 10.92
C ARG A 72 13.73 -12.80 11.16
N LEU A 73 12.99 -11.72 10.92
CA LEU A 73 13.44 -10.34 11.16
C LEU A 73 13.84 -10.18 12.62
N LEU A 74 12.97 -10.59 13.54
CA LEU A 74 13.17 -10.40 14.98
C LEU A 74 14.01 -11.51 15.62
N ASP A 75 14.19 -12.67 14.97
CA ASP A 75 14.76 -13.88 15.60
C ASP A 75 13.99 -14.32 16.85
N ILE A 76 12.67 -14.10 16.83
CA ILE A 76 11.73 -14.39 17.90
C ILE A 76 10.63 -15.32 17.33
N PRO A 77 10.31 -16.45 17.98
CA PRO A 77 9.22 -17.30 17.54
C PRO A 77 7.89 -16.56 17.68
N ILE A 78 7.04 -16.69 16.67
CA ILE A 78 5.67 -16.19 16.68
C ILE A 78 4.75 -17.38 16.74
N ASP A 79 3.91 -17.44 17.77
CA ASP A 79 3.06 -18.60 18.05
C ASP A 79 1.79 -18.58 17.20
N HIS A 80 1.21 -17.39 17.01
CA HIS A 80 -0.08 -17.20 16.36
C HIS A 80 -0.12 -15.93 15.51
N TYR A 81 -1.12 -15.83 14.64
CA TYR A 81 -1.41 -14.60 13.90
C TYR A 81 -2.87 -14.19 14.01
N VAL A 82 -3.10 -12.90 13.82
CA VAL A 82 -4.42 -12.27 13.72
C VAL A 82 -4.38 -11.28 12.56
N VAL A 83 -5.22 -11.48 11.55
CA VAL A 83 -5.38 -10.57 10.41
C VAL A 83 -6.72 -9.86 10.53
N VAL A 84 -6.66 -8.53 10.55
CA VAL A 84 -7.81 -7.64 10.65
C VAL A 84 -7.88 -6.82 9.37
N ASN A 85 -8.99 -6.91 8.64
CA ASN A 85 -9.30 -6.02 7.54
C ASN A 85 -10.09 -4.79 8.04
N PHE A 86 -10.42 -3.86 7.15
CA PHE A 86 -11.17 -2.65 7.50
C PHE A 86 -12.53 -2.94 8.14
N GLU A 87 -13.32 -3.85 7.58
CA GLU A 87 -14.62 -4.24 8.14
C GLU A 87 -14.50 -4.85 9.54
N GLY A 88 -13.51 -5.73 9.74
CA GLY A 88 -13.22 -6.32 11.05
C GLY A 88 -12.79 -5.26 12.06
N PHE A 89 -11.97 -4.30 11.64
CA PHE A 89 -11.56 -3.17 12.47
C PHE A 89 -12.76 -2.32 12.88
N GLU A 90 -13.63 -1.93 11.94
CA GLU A 90 -14.82 -1.11 12.21
C GLU A 90 -15.73 -1.81 13.23
N ARG A 91 -16.00 -3.10 13.01
CA ARG A 91 -16.81 -3.91 13.91
C ARG A 91 -16.22 -4.03 15.32
N VAL A 92 -14.90 -4.15 15.45
CA VAL A 92 -14.23 -4.20 16.76
C VAL A 92 -14.46 -2.90 17.54
N VAL A 93 -14.31 -1.75 16.88
CA VAL A 93 -14.52 -0.43 17.49
C VAL A 93 -15.99 -0.23 17.87
N ASP A 94 -16.91 -0.59 16.99
CA ASP A 94 -18.35 -0.47 17.27
C ASP A 94 -18.80 -1.41 18.39
N ALA A 95 -18.23 -2.62 18.46
CA ALA A 95 -18.50 -3.61 19.50
C ALA A 95 -18.14 -3.13 20.92
N VAL A 96 -17.08 -2.33 21.05
CA VAL A 96 -16.71 -1.71 22.34
C VAL A 96 -17.50 -0.42 22.63
N GLY A 97 -18.41 -0.03 21.74
CA GLY A 97 -19.25 1.16 21.87
C GLY A 97 -18.57 2.44 21.41
N GLY A 98 -17.60 2.36 20.50
CA GLY A 98 -16.82 3.50 20.01
C GLY A 98 -15.69 3.90 20.97
N ILE A 99 -14.81 4.79 20.50
CA ILE A 99 -13.63 5.28 21.22
C ILE A 99 -13.58 6.80 21.27
N GLU A 100 -12.93 7.36 22.29
CA GLU A 100 -12.73 8.81 22.41
C GLU A 100 -11.30 9.16 21.99
N ILE A 101 -11.16 10.02 20.98
CA ILE A 101 -9.88 10.46 20.43
C ILE A 101 -9.84 11.99 20.41
N GLU A 102 -8.72 12.55 20.85
CA GLU A 102 -8.44 13.98 20.74
C GLU A 102 -7.66 14.26 19.45
N VAL A 103 -8.31 14.91 18.50
CA VAL A 103 -7.68 15.40 17.30
C VAL A 103 -7.04 16.75 17.63
N THR A 104 -5.71 16.84 17.54
CA THR A 104 -4.96 18.06 17.92
C THR A 104 -4.65 18.99 16.75
N LYS A 105 -4.82 18.51 15.52
CA LYS A 105 -4.54 19.25 14.28
C LYS A 105 -5.62 18.98 13.25
N PRO A 106 -5.94 19.95 12.38
CA PRO A 106 -6.89 19.73 11.30
C PRO A 106 -6.41 18.58 10.40
N MET A 107 -7.32 17.68 10.07
CA MET A 107 -7.09 16.55 9.17
C MET A 107 -8.04 16.66 8.00
N HIS A 108 -7.53 17.05 6.83
CA HIS A 108 -8.32 17.12 5.59
C HIS A 108 -7.66 16.24 4.55
N TYR A 109 -8.35 15.20 4.12
CA TYR A 109 -7.89 14.31 3.08
C TYR A 109 -9.10 13.67 2.40
N ASP A 110 -9.20 13.90 1.11
CA ASP A 110 -10.18 13.26 0.24
C ASP A 110 -9.44 12.33 -0.70
N ASP A 111 -9.77 11.04 -0.64
CA ASP A 111 -9.31 10.07 -1.61
C ASP A 111 -10.38 9.93 -2.72
N PRO A 112 -10.14 10.50 -3.93
CA PRO A 112 -11.08 10.42 -5.03
C PRO A 112 -11.24 9.00 -5.60
N TYR A 113 -10.37 8.04 -5.21
CA TYR A 113 -10.39 6.66 -5.69
C TYR A 113 -11.05 5.67 -4.71
N ASP A 114 -11.12 5.99 -3.41
CA ASP A 114 -11.72 5.13 -2.35
C ASP A 114 -12.94 5.77 -1.65
N ASN A 115 -13.48 6.88 -2.18
CA ASN A 115 -14.61 7.64 -1.58
C ASN A 115 -14.40 7.90 -0.07
N LEU A 116 -13.14 8.14 0.31
CA LEU A 116 -12.72 8.34 1.69
C LEU A 116 -12.60 9.83 1.94
N HIS A 117 -13.50 10.36 2.76
CA HIS A 117 -13.51 11.76 3.18
C HIS A 117 -13.08 11.87 4.63
N ILE A 118 -11.85 12.30 4.87
CA ILE A 118 -11.31 12.51 6.21
C ILE A 118 -11.32 14.01 6.46
N HIS A 119 -12.27 14.45 7.30
CA HIS A 119 -12.35 15.83 7.77
C HIS A 119 -12.53 15.83 9.29
N PHE A 120 -11.44 16.10 10.01
CA PHE A 120 -11.47 16.34 11.44
C PHE A 120 -10.91 17.70 11.76
N GLU A 121 -11.70 18.54 12.42
CA GLU A 121 -11.19 19.74 13.08
C GLU A 121 -10.58 19.39 14.43
N PRO A 122 -9.68 20.21 15.00
CA PRO A 122 -9.19 20.00 16.35
C PRO A 122 -10.33 19.89 17.37
N GLY A 123 -10.31 18.85 18.20
CA GLY A 123 -11.35 18.58 19.20
C GLY A 123 -11.39 17.13 19.68
N VAL A 124 -12.23 16.87 20.67
CA VAL A 124 -12.47 15.51 21.19
C VAL A 124 -13.65 14.89 20.47
N TYR A 125 -13.43 13.74 19.85
CA TYR A 125 -14.45 13.01 19.10
C TYR A 125 -14.74 11.68 19.77
N HIS A 126 -16.03 11.36 19.88
CA HIS A 126 -16.46 9.98 20.03
C HIS A 126 -16.55 9.35 18.62
N MET A 127 -15.62 8.46 18.30
CA MET A 127 -15.47 7.82 17.01
C MET A 127 -16.06 6.41 17.05
N ASN A 128 -17.00 6.15 16.13
CA ASN A 128 -17.41 4.80 15.73
C ASN A 128 -16.33 4.16 14.84
N GLY A 129 -16.55 2.92 14.40
CA GLY A 129 -15.61 2.16 13.58
C GLY A 129 -15.17 2.91 12.32
N GLU A 130 -16.11 3.45 11.57
CA GLU A 130 -15.85 4.20 10.33
C GLU A 130 -14.94 5.41 10.58
N LYS A 131 -15.26 6.26 11.58
CA LYS A 131 -14.45 7.44 11.92
C LYS A 131 -13.08 7.06 12.49
N ALA A 132 -13.01 6.01 13.31
CA ALA A 132 -11.76 5.52 13.84
C ALA A 132 -10.85 4.98 12.74
N LEU A 133 -11.43 4.32 11.71
CA LEU A 133 -10.69 3.82 10.56
C LEU A 133 -10.17 4.98 9.72
N ALA A 134 -11.02 5.98 9.44
CA ALA A 134 -10.63 7.20 8.76
C ALA A 134 -9.45 7.89 9.48
N TYR A 135 -9.54 8.05 10.81
CA TYR A 135 -8.46 8.61 11.63
C TYR A 135 -7.16 7.80 11.52
N ALA A 136 -7.23 6.46 11.62
CA ALA A 136 -6.07 5.57 11.52
C ALA A 136 -5.42 5.54 10.11
N ARG A 137 -6.17 5.89 9.07
CA ARG A 137 -5.73 5.89 7.66
C ARG A 137 -5.16 7.23 7.18
N TYR A 138 -5.31 8.31 7.95
CA TYR A 138 -4.83 9.64 7.56
C TYR A 138 -3.30 9.67 7.36
N ARG A 139 -2.85 10.20 6.22
CA ARG A 139 -1.46 10.07 5.70
C ARG A 139 -0.74 11.38 5.35
N SER A 140 -1.36 12.55 5.47
CA SER A 140 -0.80 13.79 4.90
C SER A 140 0.46 14.33 5.59
N ASP A 141 0.84 13.78 6.75
CA ASP A 141 2.01 14.20 7.51
C ASP A 141 3.20 13.24 7.42
N SER A 142 3.08 11.98 7.89
CA SER A 142 4.08 10.93 7.66
C SER A 142 3.59 9.52 8.05
N ASP A 143 4.29 8.48 7.58
CA ASP A 143 4.04 7.08 7.96
C ASP A 143 4.17 6.85 9.48
N ILE A 144 5.12 7.55 10.12
CA ILE A 144 5.34 7.51 11.57
C ILE A 144 4.14 8.07 12.33
N HIS A 145 3.59 9.20 11.89
CA HIS A 145 2.39 9.77 12.51
C HIS A 145 1.17 8.86 12.30
N ARG A 146 1.03 8.24 11.12
CA ARG A 146 0.01 7.20 10.90
C ARG A 146 0.14 6.06 11.90
N LEU A 147 1.36 5.56 12.13
CA LEU A 147 1.59 4.49 13.09
C LEU A 147 1.27 4.90 14.52
N LYS A 148 1.60 6.14 14.93
CA LYS A 148 1.20 6.68 16.24
C LYS A 148 -0.32 6.74 16.41
N ARG A 149 -1.06 7.14 15.36
CA ARG A 149 -2.55 7.11 15.38
C ARG A 149 -3.08 5.69 15.53
N GLN A 150 -2.51 4.73 14.81
CA GLN A 150 -2.88 3.32 14.96
C GLN A 150 -2.63 2.81 16.39
N GLN A 151 -1.50 3.19 17.01
CA GLN A 151 -1.22 2.86 18.41
C GLN A 151 -2.21 3.52 19.38
N GLU A 152 -2.56 4.79 19.14
CA GLU A 152 -3.55 5.50 19.94
C GLU A 152 -4.92 4.82 19.87
N VAL A 153 -5.38 4.48 18.66
CA VAL A 153 -6.62 3.74 18.43
C VAL A 153 -6.62 2.41 19.19
N ILE A 154 -5.55 1.62 19.07
CA ILE A 154 -5.43 0.33 19.79
C ILE A 154 -5.51 0.54 21.30
N ARG A 155 -4.80 1.54 21.83
CA ARG A 155 -4.84 1.88 23.25
C ARG A 155 -6.25 2.27 23.69
N LYS A 156 -6.95 3.11 22.92
CA LYS A 156 -8.33 3.53 23.23
C LYS A 156 -9.33 2.38 23.14
N VAL A 157 -9.18 1.48 22.18
CA VAL A 157 -9.99 0.25 22.10
C VAL A 157 -9.73 -0.63 23.33
N ALA A 158 -8.48 -0.82 23.73
CA ALA A 158 -8.11 -1.61 24.90
C ALA A 158 -8.65 -0.99 26.21
N GLU A 159 -8.55 0.33 26.36
CA GLU A 159 -9.12 1.10 27.48
C GLU A 159 -10.65 0.94 27.56
N LYS A 160 -11.36 0.96 26.42
CA LYS A 160 -12.82 0.73 26.39
C LYS A 160 -13.18 -0.72 26.65
N ALA A 161 -12.41 -1.68 26.14
CA ALA A 161 -12.66 -3.11 26.31
C ALA A 161 -12.66 -3.56 27.78
N ILE A 162 -11.88 -2.91 28.65
CA ILE A 162 -11.83 -3.21 30.09
C ILE A 162 -12.89 -2.51 30.94
N GLN A 163 -13.68 -1.59 30.36
CA GLN A 163 -14.72 -0.93 31.12
C GLN A 163 -15.74 -1.95 31.63
N PRO A 164 -16.25 -1.80 32.87
CA PRO A 164 -17.19 -2.76 33.44
C PRO A 164 -18.42 -3.05 32.57
N SER A 165 -18.88 -2.09 31.77
CA SER A 165 -20.00 -2.25 30.84
C SER A 165 -19.70 -3.18 29.66
N VAL A 166 -18.45 -3.19 29.18
CA VAL A 166 -17.99 -4.00 28.04
C VAL A 166 -17.49 -5.36 28.51
N ILE A 167 -16.90 -5.43 29.70
CA ILE A 167 -16.26 -6.62 30.26
C ILE A 167 -17.20 -7.83 30.33
N TRP A 168 -18.46 -7.59 30.71
CA TRP A 168 -19.49 -8.64 30.80
C TRP A 168 -19.93 -9.14 29.42
N LYS A 169 -19.72 -8.33 28.38
CA LYS A 169 -20.06 -8.64 26.99
C LYS A 169 -18.88 -9.22 26.22
N LEU A 170 -17.65 -9.12 26.73
CA LEU A 170 -16.43 -9.57 26.03
C LEU A 170 -16.53 -10.99 25.43
N PRO A 171 -17.03 -12.03 26.14
CA PRO A 171 -17.16 -13.35 25.53
C PRO A 171 -18.08 -13.37 24.30
N SER A 172 -19.20 -12.65 24.37
CA SER A 172 -20.13 -12.52 23.24
C SER A 172 -19.56 -11.69 22.09
N LEU A 173 -18.80 -10.62 22.42
CA LEU A 173 -18.12 -9.78 21.43
C LEU A 173 -17.04 -10.56 20.70
N VAL A 174 -16.16 -11.26 21.44
CA VAL A 174 -15.12 -12.12 20.85
C VAL A 174 -15.75 -13.16 19.95
N SER A 175 -16.85 -13.79 20.37
CA SER A 175 -17.55 -14.79 19.55
C SER A 175 -18.14 -14.18 18.26
N ALA A 176 -18.70 -12.98 18.33
CA ALA A 176 -19.26 -12.28 17.17
C ALA A 176 -18.17 -11.78 16.19
N LEU A 177 -17.04 -11.30 16.72
CA LEU A 177 -15.93 -10.77 15.95
C LEU A 177 -15.00 -11.87 15.42
N TYR A 178 -15.05 -13.08 15.98
CA TYR A 178 -14.22 -14.21 15.54
C TYR A 178 -14.40 -14.52 14.06
N ALA A 179 -15.63 -14.39 13.53
CA ALA A 179 -15.93 -14.62 12.12
C ALA A 179 -15.40 -13.51 11.19
N THR A 180 -15.02 -12.35 11.74
CA THR A 180 -14.62 -11.16 10.97
C THR A 180 -13.12 -10.94 10.96
N VAL A 181 -12.38 -11.81 11.64
CA VAL A 181 -10.93 -11.75 11.81
C VAL A 181 -10.36 -13.10 11.39
N LYS A 182 -9.26 -13.09 10.64
CA LYS A 182 -8.60 -14.34 10.22
C LYS A 182 -7.47 -14.66 11.18
N THR A 183 -7.57 -15.79 11.89
CA THR A 183 -6.58 -16.21 12.89
C THR A 183 -6.45 -17.73 12.91
N ASP A 184 -5.33 -18.24 13.42
CA ASP A 184 -5.11 -19.64 13.75
C ASP A 184 -5.44 -19.98 15.22
N LEU A 185 -5.78 -18.97 16.03
CA LEU A 185 -6.35 -19.18 17.36
C LEU A 185 -7.75 -19.77 17.24
N THR A 186 -8.02 -20.81 18.03
CA THR A 186 -9.40 -21.30 18.22
C THR A 186 -10.22 -20.28 19.01
N LEU A 187 -11.54 -20.25 18.80
CA LEU A 187 -12.44 -19.42 19.61
C LEU A 187 -12.23 -19.65 21.11
N LYS A 188 -12.00 -20.91 21.52
CA LYS A 188 -11.68 -21.24 22.92
C LYS A 188 -10.40 -20.55 23.39
N GLN A 189 -9.32 -20.60 22.63
CA GLN A 189 -8.08 -19.90 22.97
C GLN A 189 -8.30 -18.38 23.07
N CYS A 190 -9.06 -17.78 22.17
CA CYS A 190 -9.41 -16.35 22.26
C CYS A 190 -10.17 -16.03 23.57
N LEU A 191 -11.13 -16.87 23.96
CA LEU A 191 -11.87 -16.70 25.21
C LEU A 191 -10.99 -16.92 26.45
N ASP A 192 -10.07 -17.87 26.41
CA ASP A 192 -9.12 -18.17 27.48
C ASP A 192 -8.12 -17.02 27.72
N LEU A 193 -7.88 -16.16 26.72
CA LEU A 193 -7.03 -14.96 26.84
C LEU A 193 -7.73 -13.80 27.57
N ILE A 194 -9.07 -13.76 27.62
CA ILE A 194 -9.84 -12.64 28.20
C ILE A 194 -9.45 -12.34 29.65
N PRO A 195 -9.37 -13.32 30.57
CA PRO A 195 -9.04 -13.04 31.96
C PRO A 195 -7.64 -12.44 32.14
N ALA A 196 -6.65 -12.96 31.40
CA ALA A 196 -5.27 -12.46 31.43
C ALA A 196 -5.18 -11.06 30.83
N ALA A 197 -5.80 -10.84 29.67
CA ALA A 197 -5.85 -9.53 29.02
C ALA A 197 -6.54 -8.48 29.92
N ARG A 198 -7.63 -8.85 30.59
CA ARG A 198 -8.31 -7.99 31.56
C ARG A 198 -7.38 -7.60 32.72
N GLN A 199 -6.70 -8.57 33.30
CA GLN A 199 -5.82 -8.34 34.45
C GLN A 199 -4.69 -7.38 34.09
N VAL A 200 -4.06 -7.58 32.93
CA VAL A 200 -3.02 -6.70 32.40
C VAL A 200 -3.54 -5.27 32.20
N LEU A 201 -4.64 -5.14 31.46
CA LEU A 201 -5.13 -3.83 31.04
C LEU A 201 -5.69 -3.03 32.23
N ALA A 202 -6.27 -3.69 33.23
CA ALA A 202 -6.71 -3.04 34.47
C ALA A 202 -5.56 -2.45 35.30
N GLN A 203 -4.33 -2.96 35.14
CA GLN A 203 -3.13 -2.44 35.82
C GLN A 203 -2.47 -1.30 35.04
N GLY A 204 -2.95 -0.99 33.83
CA GLY A 204 -2.36 0.04 32.97
C GLY A 204 -1.06 -0.39 32.29
N ASP A 205 -0.76 -1.70 32.26
CA ASP A 205 0.52 -2.24 31.79
C ASP A 205 0.53 -2.60 30.29
N LEU A 206 -0.07 -1.73 29.46
CA LEU A 206 0.02 -1.81 28.00
C LEU A 206 1.19 -0.96 27.49
N GLU A 207 2.27 -1.62 27.08
CA GLU A 207 3.44 -0.98 26.48
C GLU A 207 3.38 -1.13 24.96
N MET A 208 3.60 -0.02 24.24
CA MET A 208 3.63 -0.03 22.77
C MET A 208 4.84 0.76 22.26
N THR A 209 5.69 0.12 21.48
CA THR A 209 6.91 0.73 20.90
C THR A 209 6.88 0.59 19.38
N VAL A 210 7.45 1.56 18.66
CA VAL A 210 7.71 1.46 17.22
C VAL A 210 9.19 1.19 17.03
N LEU A 211 9.56 0.15 16.30
CA LEU A 211 10.95 -0.11 15.98
C LEU A 211 11.40 0.80 14.83
N GLN A 212 12.39 1.65 15.09
CA GLN A 212 12.90 2.62 14.12
C GLN A 212 14.43 2.62 14.01
N ALA A 213 15.11 1.77 14.78
CA ALA A 213 16.57 1.70 14.74
C ALA A 213 17.06 1.28 13.35
N GLY A 214 17.73 2.18 12.65
CA GLY A 214 18.13 1.97 11.27
C GLY A 214 18.37 3.28 10.53
N TRP A 215 18.36 3.21 9.21
CA TRP A 215 18.53 4.36 8.33
C TRP A 215 17.62 4.26 7.10
N ASP A 216 17.32 5.42 6.54
CA ASP A 216 16.57 5.52 5.29
C ASP A 216 17.50 5.22 4.10
N ALA A 217 17.04 4.38 3.17
CA ALA A 217 17.74 4.14 1.92
C ALA A 217 16.76 4.06 0.76
N TYR A 218 17.21 4.48 -0.42
CA TYR A 218 16.50 4.21 -1.66
C TYR A 218 17.31 3.17 -2.44
N LEU A 219 16.69 2.03 -2.72
CA LEU A 219 17.35 0.84 -3.23
C LEU A 219 16.49 0.18 -4.32
N GLY A 220 17.14 -0.48 -5.27
CA GLY A 220 16.52 -1.26 -6.33
C GLY A 220 15.65 -0.44 -7.29
N ARG A 221 15.13 -1.13 -8.32
CA ARG A 221 14.19 -0.58 -9.32
C ARG A 221 14.70 0.69 -10.01
N SER A 222 16.02 0.81 -10.20
CA SER A 222 16.60 1.83 -11.07
C SER A 222 15.93 1.79 -12.44
N GLY A 223 15.29 2.89 -12.82
CA GLY A 223 14.48 3.01 -14.04
C GLY A 223 12.96 3.11 -13.84
N GLU A 224 12.43 2.62 -12.71
CA GLU A 224 10.99 2.78 -12.38
C GLU A 224 10.74 4.05 -11.54
N THR A 225 11.72 4.45 -10.73
CA THR A 225 11.70 5.72 -9.98
C THR A 225 13.06 6.42 -10.08
N PRO A 226 13.12 7.76 -10.05
CA PRO A 226 14.38 8.50 -10.21
C PRO A 226 15.46 8.17 -9.18
N ASN A 227 15.07 7.72 -7.98
CA ASN A 227 15.97 7.48 -6.85
C ASN A 227 15.97 6.02 -6.37
N GLY A 228 15.19 5.11 -6.98
CA GLY A 228 14.89 3.79 -6.44
C GLY A 228 13.71 3.79 -5.46
N LEU A 229 13.38 2.63 -4.88
CA LEU A 229 12.26 2.51 -3.95
C LEU A 229 12.73 2.81 -2.52
N TYR A 230 11.95 3.59 -1.75
CA TYR A 230 12.26 3.87 -0.35
C TYR A 230 12.15 2.62 0.54
N TYR A 231 13.14 2.42 1.41
CA TYR A 231 13.15 1.43 2.48
C TYR A 231 13.63 2.04 3.80
N LEU A 232 13.07 1.55 4.90
CA LEU A 232 13.70 1.63 6.21
C LEU A 232 14.65 0.43 6.36
N VAL A 233 15.96 0.65 6.31
CA VAL A 233 16.96 -0.40 6.51
C VAL A 233 17.25 -0.53 8.01
N PRO A 234 16.93 -1.66 8.64
CA PRO A 234 17.08 -1.79 10.09
C PRO A 234 18.55 -1.99 10.49
N ASP A 235 18.98 -1.37 11.59
CA ASP A 235 20.15 -1.84 12.33
C ASP A 235 19.72 -3.07 13.11
N LEU A 236 19.93 -4.28 12.57
CA LEU A 236 19.41 -5.52 13.14
C LEU A 236 19.90 -5.80 14.55
N VAL A 237 21.03 -5.26 14.98
CA VAL A 237 21.48 -5.41 16.38
C VAL A 237 20.63 -4.56 17.29
N ALA A 238 20.50 -3.26 16.99
CA ALA A 238 19.68 -2.35 17.78
C ALA A 238 18.18 -2.72 17.71
N TYR A 239 17.68 -3.01 16.51
CA TYR A 239 16.30 -3.37 16.22
C TYR A 239 15.85 -4.61 16.99
N ARG A 240 16.66 -5.68 16.95
CA ARG A 240 16.38 -6.92 17.71
C ARG A 240 16.54 -6.74 19.20
N THR A 241 17.47 -5.89 19.65
CA THR A 241 17.66 -5.59 21.07
C THR A 241 16.46 -4.86 21.64
N GLU A 242 15.98 -3.82 20.94
CA GLU A 242 14.78 -3.07 21.30
C GLU A 242 13.54 -3.97 21.30
N ALA A 243 13.34 -4.74 20.24
CA ALA A 243 12.22 -5.69 20.15
C ALA A 243 12.24 -6.71 21.30
N TYR A 244 13.40 -7.29 21.62
CA TYR A 244 13.53 -8.27 22.70
C TYR A 244 13.24 -7.63 24.06
N ARG A 245 13.84 -6.47 24.35
CA ARG A 245 13.59 -5.73 25.60
C ARG A 245 12.13 -5.38 25.76
N THR A 246 11.50 -4.87 24.70
CA THR A 246 10.08 -4.53 24.75
C THR A 246 9.21 -5.76 24.82
N LEU A 247 9.47 -6.89 24.15
CA LEU A 247 8.57 -8.04 24.22
C LEU A 247 8.76 -8.88 25.51
N TYR A 248 10.01 -9.02 25.96
CA TYR A 248 10.40 -9.92 27.07
C TYR A 248 10.69 -9.20 28.39
N GLY A 249 10.81 -7.86 28.39
CA GLY A 249 11.11 -7.08 29.59
C GLY A 249 12.51 -7.31 30.17
N THR A 250 13.42 -7.92 29.40
CA THR A 250 14.77 -8.30 29.85
C THR A 250 15.80 -8.04 28.75
N GLU A 251 17.07 -8.02 29.11
CA GLU A 251 18.16 -7.94 28.14
C GLU A 251 18.25 -9.22 27.30
N PRO A 252 18.49 -9.10 25.98
CA PRO A 252 18.69 -10.27 25.13
C PRO A 252 19.93 -11.06 25.55
N PRO A 253 19.87 -12.41 25.49
CA PRO A 253 21.04 -13.26 25.72
C PRO A 253 22.17 -12.99 24.71
N ALA A 254 23.42 -13.32 25.10
CA ALA A 254 24.59 -13.04 24.28
C ALA A 254 24.57 -13.80 22.93
N ASP A 255 24.01 -15.01 22.89
CA ASP A 255 23.87 -15.80 21.66
C ASP A 255 22.84 -15.19 20.70
N TYR A 256 21.75 -14.61 21.23
CA TYR A 256 20.78 -13.85 20.42
C TYR A 256 21.45 -12.62 19.78
N LEU A 257 22.25 -11.88 20.54
CA LEU A 257 23.03 -10.75 20.01
C LEU A 257 24.07 -11.19 18.96
N ALA A 258 24.68 -12.37 19.14
CA ALA A 258 25.59 -12.92 18.14
C ALA A 258 24.87 -13.25 16.82
N ARG A 259 23.67 -13.84 16.87
CA ARG A 259 22.83 -14.07 15.68
C ARG A 259 22.37 -12.77 15.04
N ALA A 260 22.05 -11.75 15.84
CA ALA A 260 21.72 -10.41 15.34
C ALA A 260 22.88 -9.78 14.54
N ARG A 261 24.13 -9.88 15.03
CA ARG A 261 25.31 -9.40 14.31
C ARG A 261 25.56 -10.17 13.01
N ALA A 262 25.38 -11.49 13.01
CA ALA A 262 25.50 -12.29 11.79
C ALA A 262 24.44 -11.89 10.75
N ALA A 263 23.19 -11.66 11.18
CA ALA A 263 22.12 -11.17 10.31
C ALA A 263 22.41 -9.75 9.79
N GLN A 264 22.97 -8.87 10.63
CA GLN A 264 23.40 -7.52 10.22
C GLN A 264 24.40 -7.58 9.06
N SER A 265 25.43 -8.43 9.15
CA SER A 265 26.41 -8.58 8.06
C SER A 265 25.76 -9.11 6.77
N ALA A 266 24.77 -10.00 6.87
CA ALA A 266 24.04 -10.49 5.70
C ALA A 266 23.17 -9.40 5.05
N LEU A 267 22.51 -8.57 5.86
CA LEU A 267 21.74 -7.41 5.42
C LEU A 267 22.66 -6.38 4.72
N GLU A 268 23.78 -6.01 5.33
CA GLU A 268 24.74 -5.06 4.74
C GLU A 268 25.26 -5.55 3.39
N ALA A 269 25.58 -6.83 3.28
CA ALA A 269 25.98 -7.44 2.01
C ALA A 269 24.84 -7.41 0.97
N ALA A 270 23.58 -7.56 1.38
CA ALA A 270 22.43 -7.45 0.49
C ALA A 270 22.21 -6.02 0.00
N VAL A 271 22.25 -5.04 0.91
CA VAL A 271 22.16 -3.62 0.59
C VAL A 271 23.27 -3.22 -0.40
N ALA A 272 24.51 -3.63 -0.15
CA ALA A 272 25.62 -3.36 -1.06
C ALA A 272 25.40 -3.96 -2.46
N ARG A 273 24.83 -5.18 -2.56
CA ARG A 273 24.47 -5.79 -3.85
C ARG A 273 23.38 -5.00 -4.58
N MET A 274 22.35 -4.55 -3.85
CA MET A 274 21.27 -3.74 -4.43
C MET A 274 21.80 -2.41 -4.96
N GLN A 275 22.66 -1.73 -4.18
CA GLN A 275 23.32 -0.49 -4.59
C GLN A 275 24.23 -0.66 -5.81
N ALA A 276 24.99 -1.75 -5.87
CA ALA A 276 25.84 -2.05 -7.02
C ALA A 276 25.00 -2.29 -8.29
N ALA A 277 23.90 -3.05 -8.17
CA ALA A 277 22.99 -3.31 -9.28
C ALA A 277 22.34 -2.02 -9.80
N ASP A 278 21.96 -1.11 -8.89
CA ASP A 278 21.43 0.21 -9.25
C ASP A 278 22.49 1.07 -9.97
N ALA A 279 23.72 1.13 -9.44
CA ALA A 279 24.80 1.88 -10.05
C ALA A 279 25.14 1.36 -11.47
N GLU A 280 25.18 0.04 -11.65
CA GLU A 280 25.36 -0.58 -12.97
C GLU A 280 24.23 -0.24 -13.94
N TRP A 281 22.98 -0.19 -13.44
CA TRP A 281 21.86 0.22 -14.27
C TRP A 281 22.01 1.67 -14.72
N TRP A 282 22.38 2.59 -13.83
CA TRP A 282 22.60 3.99 -14.18
C TRP A 282 23.77 4.18 -15.15
N GLU A 283 24.86 3.45 -15.00
CA GLU A 283 25.99 3.53 -15.94
C GLU A 283 25.58 3.06 -17.35
N ARG A 284 24.76 2.01 -17.45
CA ARG A 284 24.24 1.52 -18.74
C ARG A 284 23.21 2.46 -19.38
N ASN A 285 22.42 3.18 -18.57
CA ASN A 285 21.25 3.93 -19.04
C ASN A 285 21.38 5.46 -18.88
N ARG A 286 22.54 5.97 -18.44
CA ARG A 286 22.79 7.42 -18.35
C ARG A 286 22.62 8.05 -19.73
N PRO A 287 21.87 9.18 -19.85
CA PRO A 287 21.83 9.94 -21.09
C PRO A 287 23.26 10.33 -21.48
N ARG A 288 23.72 9.92 -22.67
CA ARG A 288 25.03 10.35 -23.18
C ARG A 288 25.00 11.87 -23.30
N GLU A 289 25.89 12.55 -22.58
CA GLU A 289 26.18 13.96 -22.86
C GLU A 289 26.58 14.04 -24.33
N GLN A 290 25.90 14.90 -25.10
CA GLN A 290 26.35 15.23 -26.44
C GLN A 290 27.75 15.83 -26.29
N GLU A 291 28.77 15.12 -26.79
CA GLU A 291 30.10 15.67 -26.94
C GLU A 291 29.97 17.01 -27.70
N PRO A 292 30.69 18.07 -27.30
CA PRO A 292 30.67 19.32 -28.04
C PRO A 292 31.21 19.05 -29.44
N GLY A 293 30.28 18.97 -30.40
CA GLY A 293 30.60 18.72 -31.80
C GLY A 293 31.56 19.78 -32.34
N ASP A 294 32.64 19.29 -32.94
CA ASP A 294 33.58 20.00 -33.80
C ASP A 294 32.84 20.96 -34.76
N PRO A 295 33.18 22.26 -34.84
CA PRO A 295 32.42 23.22 -35.61
C PRO A 295 32.73 23.06 -37.11
N GLY A 296 32.03 22.13 -37.75
CA GLY A 296 32.17 21.82 -39.17
C GLY A 296 30.84 21.58 -39.86
N ASN A 297 30.23 22.67 -40.33
CA ASN A 297 29.31 22.74 -41.47
C ASN A 297 27.81 22.40 -41.28
N GLY A 298 27.05 23.39 -40.81
CA GLY A 298 25.97 24.04 -41.58
C GLY A 298 24.68 23.29 -41.92
N GLY A 299 23.59 23.57 -41.20
CA GLY A 299 22.20 23.37 -41.64
C GLY A 299 21.20 23.81 -40.57
N ALA A 300 20.47 24.90 -40.82
CA ALA A 300 19.67 25.68 -39.86
C ALA A 300 18.62 24.87 -39.06
N GLY A 301 18.64 25.04 -37.73
CA GLY A 301 17.61 24.57 -36.81
C GLY A 301 16.80 25.73 -36.21
N GLU A 302 15.48 25.65 -36.31
CA GLU A 302 14.53 26.44 -35.50
C GLU A 302 14.52 25.92 -34.06
N LYS A 303 14.62 26.84 -33.09
CA LYS A 303 14.48 26.58 -31.66
C LYS A 303 13.05 26.90 -31.20
N PRO A 304 12.49 26.16 -30.24
CA PRO A 304 11.58 26.74 -29.25
C PRO A 304 12.28 26.91 -27.90
N GLY A 305 11.97 28.01 -27.24
CA GLY A 305 12.65 28.53 -26.06
C GLY A 305 12.29 27.83 -24.75
N LYS A 306 13.21 27.99 -23.79
CA LYS A 306 13.06 27.66 -22.38
C LYS A 306 12.14 28.68 -21.71
N GLU A 307 11.16 28.23 -20.95
CA GLU A 307 10.54 29.02 -19.90
C GLU A 307 10.89 28.40 -18.54
N GLU A 308 11.61 29.20 -17.77
CA GLU A 308 11.98 29.00 -16.38
C GLU A 308 11.05 29.93 -15.58
N VAL A 309 10.21 29.39 -14.69
CA VAL A 309 9.32 30.20 -13.85
C VAL A 309 9.55 29.87 -12.38
N ALA A 310 10.02 30.88 -11.66
CA ALA A 310 10.09 30.97 -10.20
C ALA A 310 8.82 31.70 -9.65
N PRO A 311 8.57 31.76 -8.32
CA PRO A 311 7.26 31.55 -7.69
C PRO A 311 6.40 32.82 -7.49
N PRO A 312 5.14 32.71 -7.00
CA PRO A 312 4.11 33.73 -7.19
C PRO A 312 3.98 34.73 -6.04
N GLY A 313 3.57 35.94 -6.40
CA GLY A 313 2.90 36.96 -5.59
C GLY A 313 2.45 38.03 -6.59
N GLY A 314 1.26 38.59 -6.60
CA GLY A 314 0.14 38.64 -5.67
C GLY A 314 -0.54 39.97 -5.98
N GLN A 315 -1.87 39.97 -6.07
CA GLN A 315 -2.77 41.13 -5.91
C GLN A 315 -2.73 42.21 -7.01
N ASP A 316 -3.77 42.28 -7.84
CA ASP A 316 -4.93 43.18 -7.66
C ASP A 316 -5.71 43.39 -8.98
N GLU A 317 -7.03 43.23 -8.88
CA GLU A 317 -8.09 43.70 -9.81
C GLU A 317 -8.09 45.26 -9.90
N PRO A 318 -8.85 45.97 -10.78
CA PRO A 318 -10.15 45.56 -11.33
C PRO A 318 -10.58 46.09 -12.73
N GLU A 319 -11.80 45.67 -13.13
CA GLU A 319 -12.82 46.37 -13.97
C GLU A 319 -12.53 46.62 -15.48
N GLU A 320 -13.45 46.58 -16.45
CA GLU A 320 -14.92 46.47 -16.51
C GLU A 320 -15.36 46.14 -17.97
N ALA A 321 -16.60 45.63 -18.07
CA ALA A 321 -17.61 45.85 -19.11
C ALA A 321 -17.51 45.22 -20.54
N GLY A 322 -18.40 44.24 -20.78
CA GLY A 322 -19.64 44.52 -21.53
C GLY A 322 -19.84 43.85 -22.90
N GLY A 323 -20.91 43.05 -23.01
CA GLY A 323 -21.75 42.97 -24.23
C GLY A 323 -21.99 41.60 -24.85
N ASP A 324 -23.16 41.02 -24.58
CA ASP A 324 -23.92 40.08 -25.44
C ASP A 324 -25.04 40.87 -26.19
N PRO A 325 -25.78 40.38 -27.21
CA PRO A 325 -26.02 38.96 -27.60
C PRO A 325 -26.06 38.62 -29.14
N ASP A 326 -26.14 37.29 -29.40
CA ASP A 326 -26.74 36.43 -30.48
C ASP A 326 -27.76 37.06 -31.51
N PRO A 327 -28.28 36.40 -32.60
CA PRO A 327 -28.12 35.02 -33.15
C PRO A 327 -28.03 34.85 -34.69
N GLY A 328 -27.82 33.61 -35.18
CA GLY A 328 -28.23 33.26 -36.56
C GLY A 328 -27.81 31.92 -37.19
N ALA A 329 -28.59 30.86 -36.92
CA ALA A 329 -29.18 29.87 -37.86
C ALA A 329 -28.35 28.89 -38.76
N GLY A 330 -28.83 27.63 -38.77
CA GLY A 330 -28.75 26.63 -39.86
C GLY A 330 -28.04 25.31 -39.45
N GLY A 331 -28.72 24.21 -39.15
CA GLY A 331 -29.17 23.15 -40.10
C GLY A 331 -27.98 22.27 -40.53
N GLU A 332 -27.90 20.94 -40.45
CA GLU A 332 -28.84 19.81 -40.50
C GLU A 332 -28.15 18.54 -39.95
N ALA A 333 -28.94 17.52 -39.62
CA ALA A 333 -28.51 16.21 -39.16
C ALA A 333 -28.01 15.29 -40.30
N THR A 334 -26.92 14.55 -40.06
CA THR A 334 -26.65 13.23 -40.65
C THR A 334 -25.78 12.37 -39.70
N GLU A 335 -26.31 11.24 -39.22
CA GLU A 335 -25.54 10.10 -38.72
C GLU A 335 -25.12 9.19 -39.91
N PRO A 336 -24.30 8.14 -39.70
CA PRO A 336 -22.87 8.18 -39.42
C PRO A 336 -22.10 7.55 -40.60
N ARG A 337 -21.01 8.20 -41.04
CA ARG A 337 -20.05 7.55 -41.96
C ARG A 337 -18.98 6.84 -41.13
N GLU A 338 -18.87 5.53 -41.32
CA GLU A 338 -17.71 4.75 -40.92
C GLU A 338 -16.42 5.43 -41.42
N PRO A 339 -15.43 5.72 -40.56
CA PRO A 339 -14.12 6.09 -41.06
C PRO A 339 -13.39 4.82 -41.48
N SER A 340 -13.39 4.61 -42.81
CA SER A 340 -12.38 3.86 -43.54
C SER A 340 -10.98 4.21 -43.02
N GLY A 341 -10.22 3.17 -42.68
CA GLY A 341 -8.87 3.27 -42.15
C GLY A 341 -7.91 4.04 -43.05
N GLY A 342 -7.25 5.02 -42.44
CA GLY A 342 -5.95 5.51 -42.87
C GLY A 342 -4.88 4.84 -42.02
N ALA A 343 -4.22 3.83 -42.59
CA ALA A 343 -3.04 3.21 -42.00
C ALA A 343 -1.85 4.20 -42.08
N GLY A 344 -1.49 4.78 -40.93
CA GLY A 344 -0.16 5.34 -40.71
C GLY A 344 0.75 4.22 -40.21
N GLY A 345 1.79 3.90 -40.99
CA GLY A 345 2.71 2.80 -40.71
C GLY A 345 3.58 3.03 -39.47
N GLY A 346 3.10 2.54 -38.33
CA GLY A 346 3.89 2.10 -37.18
C GLY A 346 3.56 0.63 -36.91
N ASP A 347 4.45 -0.10 -36.24
CA ASP A 347 4.16 -1.46 -35.80
C ASP A 347 2.86 -1.47 -34.96
N PRO A 348 1.96 -2.45 -35.15
CA PRO A 348 0.70 -2.50 -34.41
C PRO A 348 1.00 -2.68 -32.91
N TRP A 349 0.33 -1.89 -32.07
CA TRP A 349 0.41 -2.05 -30.62
C TRP A 349 -0.01 -3.47 -30.24
N THR A 350 0.75 -4.12 -29.37
CA THR A 350 0.49 -5.51 -28.97
C THR A 350 -0.22 -5.59 -27.63
N ALA A 351 -1.05 -6.61 -27.42
CA ALA A 351 -1.79 -6.80 -26.18
C ALA A 351 -1.72 -8.23 -25.64
N VAL A 352 -1.71 -8.36 -24.32
CA VAL A 352 -2.08 -9.61 -23.64
C VAL A 352 -3.48 -9.44 -23.04
N LEU A 353 -4.37 -10.39 -23.30
CA LEU A 353 -5.75 -10.36 -22.85
C LEU A 353 -6.06 -11.56 -21.93
N VAL A 354 -6.39 -11.29 -20.69
CA VAL A 354 -6.70 -12.30 -19.68
C VAL A 354 -8.15 -12.17 -19.24
N ASP A 355 -8.91 -13.27 -19.32
CA ASP A 355 -10.27 -13.32 -18.82
C ASP A 355 -10.30 -13.87 -17.39
N ALA A 356 -10.65 -12.98 -16.47
CA ALA A 356 -10.90 -13.22 -15.06
C ALA A 356 -12.36 -12.91 -14.68
N SER A 357 -13.26 -12.90 -15.64
CA SER A 357 -14.66 -12.55 -15.43
C SER A 357 -15.54 -13.76 -15.14
N GLY A 358 -15.03 -14.97 -15.44
CA GLY A 358 -15.79 -16.21 -15.41
C GLY A 358 -16.85 -16.33 -16.52
N ARG A 359 -16.85 -15.45 -17.54
CA ARG A 359 -17.92 -15.34 -18.56
C ARG A 359 -17.47 -15.61 -20.00
N ASP A 360 -16.23 -16.06 -20.21
CA ASP A 360 -15.65 -16.37 -21.53
C ASP A 360 -15.74 -15.20 -22.53
N LEU A 361 -15.11 -14.09 -22.15
CA LEU A 361 -15.19 -12.81 -22.84
C LEU A 361 -14.04 -12.60 -23.85
N LEU A 362 -13.04 -13.49 -23.89
CA LEU A 362 -11.83 -13.33 -24.71
C LEU A 362 -12.12 -13.05 -26.19
N ALA A 363 -13.03 -13.81 -26.82
CA ALA A 363 -13.33 -13.66 -28.25
C ALA A 363 -13.92 -12.28 -28.59
N ARG A 364 -14.78 -11.75 -27.72
CA ARG A 364 -15.39 -10.42 -27.88
C ARG A 364 -14.33 -9.34 -27.75
N TYR A 365 -13.54 -9.37 -26.67
CA TYR A 365 -12.58 -8.31 -26.40
C TYR A 365 -11.34 -8.36 -27.30
N ARG A 366 -11.01 -9.53 -27.84
CA ARG A 366 -10.05 -9.65 -28.95
C ARG A 366 -10.54 -8.90 -30.20
N ALA A 367 -11.82 -9.00 -30.55
CA ALA A 367 -12.39 -8.25 -31.66
C ALA A 367 -12.40 -6.73 -31.39
N ASP A 368 -12.69 -6.33 -30.15
CA ASP A 368 -12.68 -4.93 -29.71
C ASP A 368 -11.28 -4.30 -29.78
N LEU A 369 -10.24 -5.05 -29.43
CA LEU A 369 -8.84 -4.61 -29.52
C LEU A 369 -8.37 -4.51 -30.97
N LYS A 370 -8.74 -5.51 -31.79
CA LYS A 370 -8.44 -5.49 -33.23
C LYS A 370 -9.05 -4.27 -33.93
N ALA A 371 -10.25 -3.85 -33.52
CA ALA A 371 -10.94 -2.68 -34.08
C ALA A 371 -10.22 -1.35 -33.80
N ILE A 372 -9.41 -1.26 -32.74
CA ILE A 372 -8.59 -0.08 -32.41
C ILE A 372 -7.12 -0.23 -32.84
N GLY A 373 -6.81 -1.21 -33.68
CA GLY A 373 -5.45 -1.42 -34.20
C GLY A 373 -4.50 -2.11 -33.22
N VAL A 374 -5.02 -2.73 -32.15
CA VAL A 374 -4.23 -3.46 -31.16
C VAL A 374 -4.26 -4.96 -31.44
N GLN A 375 -3.08 -5.57 -31.60
CA GLN A 375 -2.91 -6.99 -31.88
C GLN A 375 -2.74 -7.79 -30.60
N VAL A 376 -3.66 -8.70 -30.31
CA VAL A 376 -3.53 -9.62 -29.18
C VAL A 376 -2.47 -10.68 -29.48
N VAL A 377 -1.37 -10.66 -28.73
CA VAL A 377 -0.21 -11.57 -28.85
C VAL A 377 -0.20 -12.66 -27.77
N GLY A 378 -1.00 -12.53 -26.72
CA GLY A 378 -1.19 -13.56 -25.70
C GLY A 378 -2.60 -13.53 -25.11
N GLU A 379 -3.12 -14.71 -24.76
CA GLU A 379 -4.40 -14.86 -24.07
C GLU A 379 -4.30 -15.81 -22.88
N GLY A 380 -5.10 -15.53 -21.84
CA GLY A 380 -5.17 -16.38 -20.66
C GLY A 380 -6.57 -16.41 -20.04
N ARG A 381 -6.83 -17.45 -19.25
CA ARG A 381 -7.99 -17.51 -18.35
C ARG A 381 -7.51 -17.82 -16.95
N THR A 382 -8.16 -17.26 -15.94
CA THR A 382 -7.88 -17.53 -14.53
C THR A 382 -9.10 -18.10 -13.84
N GLU A 383 -8.88 -19.00 -12.88
CA GLU A 383 -9.93 -19.53 -12.00
C GLU A 383 -10.35 -18.53 -10.91
N ALA A 384 -9.49 -17.58 -10.58
CA ALA A 384 -9.81 -16.46 -9.70
C ALA A 384 -10.54 -15.36 -10.49
N THR A 385 -11.71 -14.93 -10.00
CA THR A 385 -12.48 -13.85 -10.64
C THR A 385 -12.05 -12.48 -10.14
N LEU A 386 -11.75 -11.55 -11.04
CA LEU A 386 -11.54 -10.15 -10.72
C LEU A 386 -12.88 -9.42 -10.68
N SER A 387 -13.15 -8.61 -9.66
CA SER A 387 -14.39 -7.84 -9.59
C SER A 387 -14.41 -6.67 -10.58
N ARG A 388 -13.22 -6.15 -10.92
CA ARG A 388 -13.01 -5.04 -11.84
C ARG A 388 -12.03 -5.39 -12.95
N SER A 389 -12.19 -4.73 -14.08
CA SER A 389 -11.31 -4.91 -15.22
C SER A 389 -10.20 -3.87 -15.25
N LEU A 390 -9.01 -4.30 -15.63
CA LEU A 390 -7.79 -3.50 -15.56
C LEU A 390 -7.13 -3.44 -16.94
N LEU A 391 -6.76 -2.24 -17.38
CA LEU A 391 -5.90 -1.98 -18.54
C LEU A 391 -4.60 -1.35 -18.06
N ILE A 392 -3.49 -2.02 -18.36
CA ILE A 392 -2.15 -1.54 -18.06
C ILE A 392 -1.49 -1.18 -19.38
N ASP A 393 -1.34 0.11 -19.68
CA ASP A 393 -0.71 0.61 -20.90
C ASP A 393 0.79 0.84 -20.66
N HIS A 394 1.62 0.03 -21.33
CA HIS A 394 3.08 0.09 -21.28
C HIS A 394 3.70 0.88 -22.44
N SER A 395 2.89 1.26 -23.43
CA SER A 395 3.37 1.86 -24.67
C SER A 395 3.95 3.26 -24.49
N GLY A 396 3.44 4.01 -23.50
CA GLY A 396 3.72 5.43 -23.36
C GLY A 396 3.24 6.29 -24.53
N ASP A 397 2.48 5.74 -25.50
CA ASP A 397 1.89 6.50 -26.59
C ASP A 397 0.53 7.08 -26.13
N PRO A 398 0.39 8.41 -26.02
CA PRO A 398 -0.87 9.04 -25.61
C PRO A 398 -2.05 8.66 -26.51
N ARG A 399 -1.79 8.29 -27.77
CA ARG A 399 -2.81 7.84 -28.73
C ARG A 399 -3.41 6.50 -28.33
N LEU A 400 -2.58 5.55 -27.90
CA LEU A 400 -3.06 4.25 -27.42
C LEU A 400 -3.88 4.44 -26.15
N GLY A 401 -3.37 5.22 -25.19
CA GLY A 401 -4.08 5.50 -23.95
C GLY A 401 -5.45 6.12 -24.15
N GLN A 402 -5.58 7.06 -25.09
CA GLN A 402 -6.88 7.67 -25.43
C GLN A 402 -7.83 6.67 -26.09
N LEU A 403 -7.33 5.81 -26.98
CA LEU A 403 -8.12 4.76 -27.64
C LEU A 403 -8.62 3.72 -26.63
N LEU A 404 -7.76 3.27 -25.71
CA LEU A 404 -8.10 2.30 -24.69
C LEU A 404 -9.17 2.83 -23.73
N ARG A 405 -9.00 4.06 -23.22
CA ARG A 405 -9.99 4.70 -22.32
C ARG A 405 -11.34 4.93 -23.01
N LYS A 406 -11.33 5.22 -24.32
CA LYS A 406 -12.57 5.37 -25.09
C LYS A 406 -13.25 4.02 -25.36
N ARG A 407 -12.48 2.96 -25.63
CA ARG A 407 -13.01 1.63 -25.94
C ARG A 407 -13.47 0.87 -24.71
N PHE A 408 -12.79 1.08 -23.58
CA PHE A 408 -13.02 0.40 -22.31
C PHE A 408 -13.21 1.40 -21.15
N PRO A 409 -14.25 2.28 -21.21
CA PRO A 409 -14.42 3.36 -20.24
C PRO A 409 -14.80 2.89 -18.82
N TRP A 410 -15.23 1.64 -18.71
CA TRP A 410 -15.63 0.97 -17.47
C TRP A 410 -14.47 0.25 -16.77
N ALA A 411 -13.34 0.07 -17.47
CA ALA A 411 -12.18 -0.61 -16.94
C ALA A 411 -11.17 0.41 -16.39
N GLU A 412 -10.51 0.05 -15.31
CA GLU A 412 -9.50 0.86 -14.66
C GLU A 412 -8.27 0.96 -15.56
N TYR A 413 -7.87 2.18 -15.91
CA TYR A 413 -6.73 2.43 -16.78
C TYR A 413 -5.52 2.89 -15.98
N GLN A 414 -4.39 2.23 -16.18
CA GLN A 414 -3.10 2.59 -15.60
C GLN A 414 -2.06 2.74 -16.72
N ALA A 415 -1.38 3.89 -16.79
CA ALA A 415 -0.24 4.08 -17.68
C ALA A 415 1.05 3.77 -16.92
N VAL A 416 1.83 2.81 -17.41
CA VAL A 416 3.11 2.36 -16.86
C VAL A 416 4.12 2.24 -18.01
N PRO A 417 4.53 3.38 -18.63
CA PRO A 417 5.35 3.37 -19.83
C PRO A 417 6.76 2.81 -19.58
N GLY A 418 7.34 2.17 -20.60
CA GLY A 418 8.76 1.75 -20.58
C GLY A 418 9.02 0.36 -19.99
N VAL A 419 7.99 -0.48 -19.90
CA VAL A 419 8.12 -1.90 -19.56
C VAL A 419 8.31 -2.71 -20.85
N ASP A 420 9.32 -3.57 -20.91
CA ASP A 420 9.50 -4.52 -22.03
C ASP A 420 8.38 -5.57 -22.02
N GLY A 421 7.60 -5.65 -23.10
CA GLY A 421 6.43 -6.52 -23.15
C GLY A 421 5.39 -6.11 -24.20
N PRO A 422 4.15 -6.62 -24.10
CA PRO A 422 3.06 -6.11 -24.92
C PRO A 422 2.80 -4.63 -24.62
N ALA A 423 2.40 -3.86 -25.62
CA ALA A 423 2.03 -2.45 -25.44
C ALA A 423 0.91 -2.25 -24.39
N VAL A 424 0.03 -3.23 -24.19
CA VAL A 424 -1.01 -3.20 -23.16
C VAL A 424 -1.30 -4.60 -22.57
N GLU A 425 -1.55 -4.67 -21.28
CA GLU A 425 -2.14 -5.85 -20.62
C GLU A 425 -3.57 -5.56 -20.19
N ILE A 426 -4.48 -6.49 -20.45
CA ILE A 426 -5.92 -6.31 -20.19
C ILE A 426 -6.44 -7.51 -19.43
N TYR A 427 -6.97 -7.24 -18.23
CA TYR A 427 -7.58 -8.22 -17.36
C TYR A 427 -9.08 -7.94 -17.27
N LEU A 428 -9.91 -8.84 -17.78
CA LEU A 428 -11.36 -8.70 -17.76
C LEU A 428 -11.92 -9.28 -16.47
N GLY A 429 -12.50 -8.45 -15.62
CA GLY A 429 -13.26 -8.81 -14.43
C GLY A 429 -14.77 -8.94 -14.67
N THR A 430 -15.52 -9.15 -13.57
CA THR A 430 -16.97 -9.35 -13.57
C THR A 430 -17.77 -8.10 -13.94
N ASP A 431 -17.15 -6.93 -13.89
CA ASP A 431 -17.72 -5.66 -14.35
C ASP A 431 -17.68 -5.46 -15.87
N ALA A 432 -16.95 -6.31 -16.61
CA ALA A 432 -16.89 -6.23 -18.06
C ALA A 432 -18.30 -6.43 -18.68
N PRO A 433 -18.82 -5.49 -19.49
CA PRO A 433 -20.17 -5.55 -20.03
C PRO A 433 -20.34 -6.56 -21.17
#